data_AF-A0AA42DMA3-F1
#
_entry.id   AF-A0AA42DMA3-F1
#
_cell.length_a   1.000
_cell.length_b   1.000
_cell.length_c   1.000
_cell.angle_alpha   90.00
_cell.angle_beta   90.00
_cell.angle_gamma   90.00
#
_symmetry.space_group_name_H-M   'P 1'
#
loop_
_entity.id
_entity.type
_entity.pdbx_description
1 polymer ?
#
loop_
_entity_poly.entity_id
_entity_poly.type
_entity_poly.pdbx_seq_one_letter_code
_entity_poly.pdbx_strand_id
1 'polypeptide(L)'
;MKKFLFTIGIMTMLGAFLTGCSMGPEATKTEPITDEAAVQELYDIAKDAITTYFDVNIEDGVERKVEASKNYVLVDLPSATYLHRNNMIRGMVEGDPVPNQLYSYGVSVDPNTNAVTGAIVVEASDKEPLKYEESHLEEIARQFLTEKKIVEDPSKLVYTGIEKAMTNKQYKGLRFQYNNEDDVLVTVSLITGQVRHFEYSEKIEVEEAK
;
A
#
# COMPACT_ATOMS: atom_id res chain seq x y z
N MET A 1 -16.38 18.11 -20.03
CA MET A 1 -15.49 17.91 -18.87
C MET A 1 -15.98 16.70 -18.09
N LYS A 2 -15.37 15.53 -18.29
CA LYS A 2 -15.67 14.32 -17.52
C LYS A 2 -14.90 14.41 -16.20
N LYS A 3 -15.61 14.30 -15.07
CA LYS A 3 -15.05 14.42 -13.72
C LYS A 3 -14.17 13.20 -13.40
N PHE A 4 -12.87 13.42 -13.20
CA PHE A 4 -11.90 12.44 -12.71
C PHE A 4 -12.07 12.20 -11.20
N LEU A 5 -13.18 11.57 -10.80
CA LEU A 5 -13.59 11.50 -9.38
C LEU A 5 -13.25 10.19 -8.64
N PHE A 6 -12.36 9.31 -9.13
CA PHE A 6 -12.33 7.92 -8.63
C PHE A 6 -11.01 7.31 -8.13
N THR A 7 -9.94 8.08 -7.90
CA THR A 7 -8.64 7.50 -7.50
C THR A 7 -8.30 7.61 -6.01
N ILE A 8 -9.13 8.27 -5.19
CA ILE A 8 -8.82 8.59 -3.78
C ILE A 8 -8.89 7.34 -2.86
N GLY A 9 -9.63 6.30 -3.23
CA GLY A 9 -9.92 5.18 -2.32
C GLY A 9 -8.75 4.26 -1.95
N ILE A 10 -7.73 4.11 -2.81
CA ILE A 10 -6.65 3.14 -2.56
C ILE A 10 -5.63 3.69 -1.54
N MET A 11 -5.43 5.01 -1.47
CA MET A 11 -4.42 5.60 -0.55
C MET A 11 -4.75 5.43 0.94
N THR A 12 -6.02 5.26 1.29
CA THR A 12 -6.45 4.94 2.67
C THR A 12 -6.19 3.49 3.07
N MET A 13 -5.63 2.65 2.20
CA MET A 13 -5.52 1.20 2.44
C MET A 13 -4.21 0.75 3.10
N LEU A 14 -3.13 1.53 3.01
CA LEU A 14 -1.80 1.23 3.58
C LEU A 14 -1.75 1.15 5.13
N GLY A 15 -2.91 1.12 5.79
CA GLY A 15 -3.02 0.93 7.23
C GLY A 15 -4.36 0.37 7.72
N ALA A 16 -5.26 -0.10 6.85
CA ALA A 16 -6.67 -0.34 7.22
C ALA A 16 -7.14 -1.81 7.18
N PHE A 17 -6.32 -2.77 6.78
CA PHE A 17 -6.81 -4.14 6.54
C PHE A 17 -6.02 -5.22 7.29
N LEU A 18 -6.21 -5.33 8.60
CA LEU A 18 -5.80 -6.56 9.32
C LEU A 18 -6.61 -6.93 10.58
N THR A 19 -7.76 -6.31 10.86
CA THR A 19 -8.68 -6.87 11.87
C THR A 19 -9.60 -7.89 11.20
N GLY A 20 -9.14 -9.13 11.12
CA GLY A 20 -10.05 -10.26 10.92
C GLY A 20 -11.19 -10.16 11.92
N CYS A 21 -12.42 -10.02 11.41
CA CYS A 21 -13.68 -9.76 12.13
C CYS A 21 -13.84 -8.33 12.70
N SER A 22 -14.66 -7.53 12.01
CA SER A 22 -15.67 -6.65 12.64
C SER A 22 -15.19 -5.63 13.69
N MET A 23 -14.07 -4.94 13.50
CA MET A 23 -13.79 -3.75 14.31
C MET A 23 -13.94 -2.48 13.46
N GLY A 24 -14.75 -1.54 13.98
CA GLY A 24 -15.08 -0.29 13.30
C GLY A 24 -13.91 0.68 13.18
N PRO A 25 -14.12 1.89 12.63
CA PRO A 25 -13.09 2.92 12.42
C PRO A 25 -12.32 3.34 13.69
N GLU A 26 -12.76 2.95 14.88
CA GLU A 26 -12.06 3.10 16.17
C GLU A 26 -10.84 2.17 16.32
N ALA A 27 -10.60 1.24 15.39
CA ALA A 27 -9.51 0.27 15.43
C ALA A 27 -8.14 0.83 14.96
N THR A 28 -8.10 2.04 14.42
CA THR A 28 -6.87 2.65 13.88
C THR A 28 -6.74 4.10 14.30
N LYS A 29 -5.51 4.52 14.63
CA LYS A 29 -5.18 5.89 15.01
C LYS A 29 -3.99 6.37 14.19
N THR A 30 -4.06 7.58 13.66
CA THR A 30 -2.98 8.19 12.87
C THR A 30 -2.53 9.48 13.53
N GLU A 31 -1.22 9.67 13.67
CA GLU A 31 -0.62 10.90 14.21
C GLU A 31 0.36 11.50 13.19
N PRO A 32 0.33 12.82 12.91
CA PRO A 32 1.26 13.43 11.98
C PRO A 32 2.70 13.41 12.53
N ILE A 33 3.67 13.19 11.64
CA ILE A 33 5.10 13.37 11.95
C ILE A 33 5.46 14.79 11.52
N THR A 34 5.80 15.64 12.48
CA THR A 34 6.14 17.06 12.24
C THR A 34 7.63 17.37 12.34
N ASP A 35 8.44 16.39 12.76
CA ASP A 35 9.90 16.53 12.80
C ASP A 35 10.48 16.48 11.38
N GLU A 36 11.09 17.57 10.93
CA GLU A 36 11.58 17.71 9.56
C GLU A 36 12.64 16.67 9.19
N ALA A 37 13.51 16.30 10.15
CA ALA A 37 14.53 15.29 9.93
C ALA A 37 13.92 13.89 9.71
N ALA A 38 12.95 13.49 10.54
CA ALA A 38 12.22 12.24 10.36
C ALA A 38 11.39 12.21 9.06
N VAL A 39 10.79 13.34 8.67
CA VAL A 39 10.07 13.44 7.38
C VAL A 39 11.04 13.26 6.22
N GLN A 40 12.21 13.88 6.27
CA GLN A 40 13.23 13.76 5.23
C GLN A 40 13.78 12.32 5.14
N GLU A 41 14.03 11.65 6.27
CA GLU A 41 14.47 10.25 6.28
C GLU A 41 13.43 9.33 5.62
N LEU A 42 12.15 9.48 5.97
CA LEU A 42 11.08 8.72 5.33
C LEU A 42 10.98 9.04 3.84
N TYR A 43 11.22 10.29 3.44
CA TYR A 43 11.18 10.70 2.03
C TYR A 43 12.28 10.02 1.22
N ASP A 44 13.50 9.94 1.77
CA ASP A 44 14.60 9.23 1.12
C ASP A 44 14.33 7.72 1.01
N ILE A 45 13.76 7.11 2.05
CA ILE A 45 13.27 5.72 1.97
C ILE A 45 12.22 5.58 0.86
N ALA A 46 11.28 6.52 0.77
CA ALA A 46 10.24 6.47 -0.25
C ALA A 46 10.80 6.59 -1.66
N LYS A 47 11.74 7.50 -1.90
CA LYS A 47 12.42 7.65 -3.18
C LYS A 47 13.08 6.35 -3.63
N ASP A 48 13.84 5.72 -2.73
CA ASP A 48 14.54 4.47 -3.02
C ASP A 48 13.58 3.31 -3.23
N ALA A 49 12.54 3.21 -2.40
CA ALA A 49 11.53 2.16 -2.50
C ALA A 49 10.72 2.26 -3.78
N ILE A 50 10.22 3.45 -4.14
CA ILE A 50 9.42 3.64 -5.34
C ILE A 50 10.24 3.37 -6.61
N THR A 51 11.51 3.77 -6.62
CA THR A 51 12.43 3.43 -7.72
C THR A 51 12.67 1.92 -7.77
N THR A 52 12.98 1.29 -6.63
CA THR A 52 13.31 -0.14 -6.57
C THR A 52 12.14 -1.02 -6.96
N TYR A 53 10.95 -0.74 -6.45
CA TYR A 53 9.78 -1.59 -6.63
C TYR A 53 9.04 -1.30 -7.94
N PHE A 54 8.92 -0.04 -8.34
CA PHE A 54 8.08 0.33 -9.48
C PHE A 54 8.83 0.93 -10.67
N ASP A 55 10.15 1.13 -10.55
CA ASP A 55 10.98 1.78 -11.56
C ASP A 55 10.45 3.20 -11.90
N VAL A 56 9.91 3.89 -10.88
CA VAL A 56 9.32 5.23 -10.98
C VAL A 56 10.21 6.25 -10.27
N ASN A 57 10.52 7.35 -10.94
CA ASN A 57 11.19 8.50 -10.34
C ASN A 57 10.16 9.47 -9.74
N ILE A 58 10.20 9.70 -8.43
CA ILE A 58 9.33 10.68 -7.75
C ILE A 58 9.89 12.11 -7.78
N GLU A 59 11.15 12.29 -8.17
CA GLU A 59 11.82 13.57 -8.43
C GLU A 59 11.77 13.90 -9.93
N ASP A 60 10.57 13.83 -10.51
CA ASP A 60 10.30 14.03 -11.93
C ASP A 60 10.04 15.50 -12.31
N GLY A 61 10.28 16.43 -11.39
CA GLY A 61 10.04 17.86 -11.56
C GLY A 61 8.59 18.31 -11.29
N VAL A 62 7.71 17.39 -10.87
CA VAL A 62 6.35 17.72 -10.42
C VAL A 62 6.34 17.90 -8.90
N GLU A 63 5.86 19.07 -8.45
CA GLU A 63 5.70 19.35 -7.03
C GLU A 63 4.56 18.52 -6.42
N ARG A 64 4.83 17.90 -5.27
CA ARG A 64 3.88 17.07 -4.55
C ARG A 64 3.86 17.48 -3.08
N LYS A 65 2.66 17.64 -2.52
CA LYS A 65 2.48 17.83 -1.08
C LYS A 65 2.90 16.54 -0.38
N VAL A 66 3.94 16.64 0.43
CA VAL A 66 4.47 15.53 1.22
C VAL A 66 3.85 15.55 2.62
N GLU A 67 3.33 14.41 3.06
CA GLU A 67 2.77 14.22 4.39
C GLU A 67 3.29 12.91 4.97
N ALA A 68 3.70 12.93 6.25
CA ALA A 68 4.14 11.75 6.97
C ALA A 68 3.32 11.55 8.26
N SER A 69 3.10 10.30 8.63
CA SER A 69 2.29 9.95 9.79
C SER A 69 2.72 8.64 10.44
N LYS A 70 2.55 8.54 11.75
CA LYS A 70 2.59 7.29 12.50
C LYS A 70 1.20 6.68 12.48
N ASN A 71 1.10 5.39 12.16
CA ASN A 71 -0.16 4.66 12.27
C ASN A 71 -0.10 3.65 13.39
N TYR A 72 -1.21 3.56 14.09
CA TYR A 72 -1.40 2.71 15.24
C TYR A 72 -2.64 1.85 15.03
N VAL A 73 -2.57 0.60 15.49
CA VAL A 73 -3.70 -0.34 15.45
C VAL A 73 -4.06 -0.71 16.88
N LEU A 74 -5.35 -0.74 17.18
CA LEU A 74 -5.85 -1.18 18.48
C LEU A 74 -5.63 -2.68 18.63
N VAL A 75 -4.94 -3.10 19.69
CA VAL A 75 -4.61 -4.51 19.97
C VAL A 75 -5.26 -5.05 21.24
N ASP A 76 -5.82 -4.18 22.09
CA ASP A 76 -6.60 -4.59 23.27
C ASP A 76 -7.73 -3.58 23.51
N LEU A 77 -8.97 -4.05 23.31
CA LEU A 77 -10.19 -3.26 23.46
C LEU A 77 -10.41 -2.80 24.92
N PRO A 78 -10.43 -3.70 25.93
CA PRO A 78 -10.56 -3.33 27.33
C PRO A 78 -9.60 -2.24 27.82
N SER A 79 -8.32 -2.29 27.43
CA SER A 79 -7.32 -1.31 27.88
C SER A 79 -7.14 -0.12 26.94
N ALA A 80 -7.79 -0.13 25.77
CA ALA A 80 -7.53 0.79 24.68
C ALA A 80 -6.04 0.88 24.28
N THR A 81 -5.33 -0.25 24.30
CA THR A 81 -3.90 -0.30 23.96
C THR A 81 -3.70 -0.34 22.45
N TYR A 82 -2.82 0.54 21.96
CA TYR A 82 -2.46 0.68 20.56
C TYR A 82 -1.02 0.25 20.30
N LEU A 83 -0.82 -0.53 19.24
CA LEU A 83 0.50 -0.87 18.71
C LEU A 83 0.89 0.13 17.62
N HIS A 84 2.08 0.72 17.71
CA HIS A 84 2.66 1.49 16.61
C HIS A 84 2.99 0.53 15.48
N ARG A 85 2.18 0.58 14.42
CA ARG A 85 2.23 -0.41 13.33
C ARG A 85 3.23 -0.03 12.26
N ASN A 86 3.21 1.21 11.81
CA ASN A 86 4.10 1.71 10.78
C ASN A 86 4.24 3.23 10.84
N ASN A 87 5.32 3.71 10.22
CA ASN A 87 5.40 5.07 9.74
C ASN A 87 5.02 5.07 8.25
N MET A 88 4.25 6.05 7.84
CA MET A 88 3.90 6.26 6.44
C MET A 88 4.40 7.61 5.97
N ILE A 89 4.77 7.66 4.70
CA ILE A 89 4.96 8.91 3.97
C ILE A 89 4.24 8.83 2.64
N ARG A 90 3.63 9.94 2.22
CA ARG A 90 2.96 10.06 0.93
C ARG A 90 3.27 11.39 0.28
N GLY A 91 3.36 11.39 -1.04
CA GLY A 91 3.39 12.59 -1.86
C GLY A 91 2.20 12.59 -2.81
N MET A 92 1.51 13.72 -2.92
CA MET A 92 0.35 13.89 -3.79
C MET A 92 0.43 15.22 -4.54
N VAL A 93 0.20 15.19 -5.86
CA VAL A 93 0.12 16.41 -6.67
C VAL A 93 -1.04 17.28 -6.18
N GLU A 94 -0.79 18.58 -6.03
CA GLU A 94 -1.85 19.55 -5.74
C GLU A 94 -2.53 19.97 -7.05
N GLY A 95 -3.84 19.72 -7.16
CA GLY A 95 -4.64 20.10 -8.32
C GLY A 95 -5.07 18.92 -9.19
N ASP A 96 -5.42 19.21 -10.43
CA ASP A 96 -5.99 18.22 -11.34
C ASP A 96 -4.91 17.23 -11.83
N PRO A 97 -5.16 15.92 -11.78
CA PRO A 97 -4.24 14.92 -12.30
C PRO A 97 -4.00 15.09 -13.81
N VAL A 98 -2.73 15.08 -14.22
CA VAL A 98 -2.36 15.13 -15.64
C VAL A 98 -2.13 13.71 -16.17
N PRO A 99 -2.76 13.31 -17.29
CA PRO A 99 -2.61 11.96 -17.84
C PRO A 99 -1.16 11.55 -18.08
N ASN A 100 -0.84 10.30 -17.75
CA ASN A 100 0.47 9.66 -17.79
C ASN A 100 1.53 10.29 -16.88
N GLN A 101 1.13 11.13 -15.91
CA GLN A 101 2.00 11.61 -14.85
C GLN A 101 1.73 10.84 -13.55
N LEU A 102 2.77 10.69 -12.73
CA LEU A 102 2.64 10.19 -11.37
C LEU A 102 1.86 11.21 -10.54
N TYR A 103 0.63 10.84 -10.18
CA TYR A 103 -0.26 11.68 -9.39
C TYR A 103 0.04 11.59 -7.90
N SER A 104 0.30 10.39 -7.40
CA SER A 104 0.67 10.21 -6.01
C SER A 104 1.52 8.97 -5.78
N TYR A 105 2.25 8.96 -4.66
CA TYR A 105 2.98 7.80 -4.16
C TYR A 105 2.83 7.71 -2.65
N GLY A 106 3.10 6.54 -2.10
CA GLY A 106 3.15 6.35 -0.65
C GLY A 106 3.99 5.13 -0.29
N VAL A 107 4.60 5.18 0.88
CA VAL A 107 5.40 4.08 1.42
C VAL A 107 5.06 3.91 2.90
N SER A 108 4.93 2.65 3.30
CA SER A 108 4.74 2.20 4.68
C SER A 108 6.00 1.49 5.14
N VAL A 109 6.43 1.82 6.35
CA VAL A 109 7.73 1.48 6.89
C VAL A 109 7.57 0.95 8.32
N ASP A 110 8.19 -0.17 8.63
CA ASP A 110 8.26 -0.69 10.01
C ASP A 110 8.93 0.34 10.92
N PRO A 111 8.33 0.69 12.07
CA PRO A 111 8.77 1.83 12.86
C PRO A 111 10.06 1.56 13.66
N ASN A 112 10.51 0.31 13.75
CA ASN A 112 11.68 -0.08 14.52
C ASN A 112 12.91 -0.34 13.63
N THR A 113 12.68 -0.88 12.43
CA THR A 113 13.73 -1.35 11.52
C THR A 113 13.89 -0.47 10.28
N ASN A 114 12.94 0.43 10.02
CA ASN A 114 12.83 1.18 8.79
C ASN A 114 12.69 0.30 7.52
N ALA A 115 12.31 -0.97 7.67
CA ALA A 115 12.05 -1.85 6.54
C ALA A 115 10.76 -1.44 5.82
N VAL A 116 10.77 -1.44 4.48
CA VAL A 116 9.58 -1.12 3.68
C VAL A 116 8.60 -2.29 3.77
N THR A 117 7.45 -2.05 4.38
CA THR A 117 6.37 -3.03 4.52
C THR A 117 5.27 -2.81 3.48
N GLY A 118 5.22 -1.65 2.81
CA GLY A 118 4.32 -1.45 1.68
C GLY A 118 4.69 -0.24 0.85
N ALA A 119 4.28 -0.23 -0.41
CA ALA A 119 4.50 0.89 -1.30
C ALA A 119 3.39 0.98 -2.35
N ILE A 120 3.06 2.21 -2.77
CA ILE A 120 2.09 2.50 -3.81
C ILE A 120 2.59 3.61 -4.74
N VAL A 121 2.27 3.47 -6.01
CA VAL A 121 2.25 4.56 -7.00
C VAL A 121 0.90 4.64 -7.67
N VAL A 122 0.44 5.85 -7.94
CA VAL A 122 -0.79 6.11 -8.67
C VAL A 122 -0.46 7.06 -9.82
N GLU A 123 -0.59 6.56 -11.04
CA GLU A 123 -0.51 7.37 -12.24
C GLU A 123 -1.90 7.76 -12.69
N ALA A 124 -2.06 9.02 -13.10
CA ALA A 124 -3.29 9.43 -13.76
C ALA A 124 -3.31 8.86 -15.17
N SER A 125 -4.43 8.30 -15.61
CA SER A 125 -4.59 7.78 -16.96
C SER A 125 -6.01 8.02 -17.46
N ASP A 126 -6.10 8.40 -18.73
CA ASP A 126 -7.35 8.52 -19.50
C ASP A 126 -7.64 7.26 -20.35
N LYS A 127 -6.71 6.30 -20.36
CA LYS A 127 -6.86 5.03 -21.07
C LYS A 127 -7.91 4.16 -20.39
N GLU A 128 -8.66 3.45 -21.22
CA GLU A 128 -9.63 2.46 -20.76
C GLU A 128 -8.91 1.22 -20.18
N PRO A 129 -9.44 0.62 -19.10
CA PRO A 129 -8.92 -0.62 -18.55
C PRO A 129 -8.97 -1.78 -19.57
N LEU A 130 -7.91 -2.58 -19.60
CA LEU A 130 -7.87 -3.84 -20.31
C LEU A 130 -8.59 -4.93 -19.52
N LYS A 131 -9.03 -5.96 -20.22
CA LYS A 131 -9.58 -7.16 -19.60
C LYS A 131 -8.46 -8.16 -19.40
N TYR A 132 -8.28 -8.57 -18.15
CA TYR A 132 -7.36 -9.63 -17.77
C TYR A 132 -8.14 -10.75 -17.10
N GLU A 133 -7.74 -11.99 -17.39
CA GLU A 133 -8.15 -13.14 -16.60
C GLU A 133 -7.46 -13.08 -15.23
N GLU A 134 -8.15 -13.57 -14.20
CA GLU A 134 -7.64 -13.54 -12.83
C GLU A 134 -6.32 -14.29 -12.68
N SER A 135 -6.17 -15.44 -13.33
CA SER A 135 -4.94 -16.24 -13.32
C SER A 135 -3.73 -15.49 -13.89
N HIS A 136 -3.95 -14.62 -14.88
CA HIS A 136 -2.87 -13.80 -15.44
C HIS A 136 -2.45 -12.68 -14.50
N LEU A 137 -3.41 -12.08 -13.78
CA LEU A 137 -3.12 -11.08 -12.75
C LEU A 137 -2.39 -11.71 -11.55
N GLU A 138 -2.75 -12.94 -11.19
CA GLU A 138 -2.03 -13.73 -10.18
C GLU A 138 -0.57 -13.97 -10.61
N GLU A 139 -0.34 -14.38 -11.85
CA GLU A 139 1.01 -14.58 -12.40
C GLU A 139 1.85 -13.29 -12.32
N ILE A 140 1.30 -12.16 -12.77
CA ILE A 140 1.95 -10.84 -12.67
C ILE A 140 2.34 -10.52 -11.22
N ALA A 141 1.41 -10.71 -10.28
CA ALA A 141 1.65 -10.41 -8.87
C ALA A 141 2.72 -11.33 -8.26
N ARG A 142 2.69 -12.63 -8.54
CA ARG A 142 3.69 -13.59 -8.05
C ARG A 142 5.08 -13.32 -8.59
N GLN A 143 5.16 -13.01 -9.89
CA GLN A 143 6.42 -12.64 -10.53
C GLN A 143 7.01 -11.41 -9.85
N PHE A 144 6.21 -10.37 -9.65
CA PHE A 144 6.62 -9.16 -8.95
C PHE A 144 7.13 -9.43 -7.52
N LEU A 145 6.36 -10.17 -6.71
CA LEU A 145 6.75 -10.51 -5.33
C LEU A 145 8.07 -11.26 -5.27
N THR A 146 8.34 -12.12 -6.25
CA THR A 146 9.58 -12.90 -6.36
C THR A 146 10.76 -12.05 -6.84
N GLU A 147 10.60 -11.33 -7.96
CA GLU A 147 11.66 -10.54 -8.59
C GLU A 147 12.13 -9.40 -7.70
N LYS A 148 11.19 -8.75 -7.01
CA LYS A 148 11.49 -7.66 -6.08
C LYS A 148 11.85 -8.16 -4.67
N LYS A 149 11.93 -9.48 -4.46
CA LYS A 149 12.31 -10.14 -3.20
C LYS A 149 11.48 -9.65 -1.99
N ILE A 150 10.19 -9.45 -2.21
CA ILE A 150 9.24 -9.06 -1.15
C ILE A 150 8.94 -10.25 -0.25
N VAL A 151 9.02 -11.46 -0.80
CA VAL A 151 8.98 -12.71 -0.03
C VAL A 151 10.29 -13.48 -0.16
N GLU A 152 10.66 -14.19 0.90
CA GLU A 152 11.90 -14.98 0.92
C GLU A 152 11.75 -16.29 0.15
N ASP A 153 10.60 -16.95 0.30
CA ASP A 153 10.31 -18.25 -0.33
C ASP A 153 8.98 -18.19 -1.11
N PRO A 154 9.03 -17.96 -2.44
CA PRO A 154 7.84 -17.91 -3.29
C PRO A 154 6.97 -19.17 -3.26
N SER A 155 7.53 -20.33 -2.87
CA SER A 155 6.76 -21.58 -2.75
C SER A 155 5.75 -21.56 -1.62
N LYS A 156 5.92 -20.66 -0.64
CA LYS A 156 5.00 -20.44 0.48
C LYS A 156 3.87 -19.46 0.18
N LEU A 157 3.85 -18.86 -1.01
CA LEU A 157 2.78 -17.95 -1.41
C LEU A 157 1.54 -18.74 -1.88
N VAL A 158 0.43 -18.55 -1.16
CA VAL A 158 -0.87 -19.12 -1.52
C VAL A 158 -1.79 -17.98 -1.94
N TYR A 159 -2.31 -18.02 -3.16
CA TYR A 159 -3.31 -17.06 -3.61
C TYR A 159 -4.65 -17.38 -2.94
N THR A 160 -5.22 -16.40 -2.24
CA THR A 160 -6.46 -16.59 -1.47
C THR A 160 -7.66 -15.86 -2.06
N GLY A 161 -7.45 -15.02 -3.08
CA GLY A 161 -8.51 -14.42 -3.88
C GLY A 161 -8.34 -12.92 -4.12
N ILE A 162 -9.40 -12.31 -4.63
CA ILE A 162 -9.46 -10.88 -4.92
C ILE A 162 -9.74 -10.07 -3.65
N GLU A 163 -8.90 -9.08 -3.37
CA GLU A 163 -9.15 -8.09 -2.33
C GLU A 163 -10.08 -7.00 -2.88
N LYS A 164 -11.33 -7.02 -2.44
CA LYS A 164 -12.37 -6.13 -2.94
C LYS A 164 -12.13 -4.68 -2.55
N ALA A 165 -11.57 -4.43 -1.37
CA ALA A 165 -11.26 -3.07 -0.95
C ALA A 165 -10.33 -2.40 -1.95
N MET A 166 -9.30 -3.12 -2.39
CA MET A 166 -8.26 -2.60 -3.27
C MET A 166 -8.61 -2.68 -4.76
N THR A 167 -9.83 -3.15 -5.07
CA THR A 167 -10.30 -3.33 -6.45
C THR A 167 -11.21 -2.17 -6.85
N ASN A 168 -10.92 -1.56 -7.99
CA ASN A 168 -11.80 -0.57 -8.62
C ASN A 168 -11.77 -0.71 -10.15
N LYS A 169 -12.23 0.31 -10.87
CA LYS A 169 -12.28 0.26 -12.35
C LYS A 169 -10.90 0.17 -13.00
N GLN A 170 -9.86 0.72 -12.39
CA GLN A 170 -8.51 0.82 -12.97
C GLN A 170 -7.53 -0.19 -12.35
N TYR A 171 -7.90 -0.80 -11.23
CA TYR A 171 -6.99 -1.59 -10.41
C TYR A 171 -7.67 -2.87 -9.92
N LYS A 172 -6.91 -3.96 -9.87
CA LYS A 172 -7.35 -5.21 -9.26
C LYS A 172 -6.47 -5.54 -8.06
N GLY A 173 -7.11 -5.68 -6.90
CA GLY A 173 -6.45 -6.15 -5.68
C GLY A 173 -6.40 -7.67 -5.63
N LEU A 174 -5.24 -8.23 -5.28
CA LEU A 174 -5.01 -9.65 -5.08
C LEU A 174 -4.50 -9.86 -3.65
N ARG A 175 -4.98 -10.91 -2.99
CA ARG A 175 -4.56 -11.32 -1.66
C ARG A 175 -3.82 -12.64 -1.74
N PHE A 176 -2.67 -12.69 -1.09
CA PHE A 176 -1.88 -13.89 -0.88
C PHE A 176 -1.69 -14.10 0.61
N GLN A 177 -1.69 -15.35 1.03
CA GLN A 177 -1.18 -15.75 2.33
C GLN A 177 0.27 -16.20 2.16
N TYR A 178 1.13 -15.81 3.10
CA TYR A 178 2.54 -16.19 3.15
C TYR A 178 2.81 -16.92 4.47
N ASN A 179 3.47 -18.09 4.38
CA ASN A 179 3.84 -18.91 5.55
C ASN A 179 2.66 -19.30 6.48
N ASN A 180 1.42 -19.29 5.97
CA ASN A 180 0.17 -19.51 6.72
C ASN A 180 -0.16 -18.48 7.81
N GLU A 181 0.61 -17.40 7.92
CA GLU A 181 0.49 -16.43 9.01
C GLU A 181 0.26 -15.03 8.46
N ASP A 182 1.03 -14.63 7.44
CA ASP A 182 1.06 -13.26 6.96
C ASP A 182 0.18 -13.06 5.72
N ASP A 183 -0.38 -11.86 5.60
CA ASP A 183 -1.07 -11.44 4.39
C ASP A 183 -0.14 -10.56 3.54
N VAL A 184 -0.12 -10.86 2.25
CA VAL A 184 0.51 -10.03 1.22
C VAL A 184 -0.56 -9.56 0.25
N LEU A 185 -0.75 -8.26 0.19
CA LEU A 185 -1.70 -7.61 -0.69
C LEU A 185 -0.96 -7.01 -1.87
N VAL A 186 -1.44 -7.24 -3.09
CA VAL A 186 -0.86 -6.70 -4.32
C VAL A 186 -1.96 -6.04 -5.13
N THR A 187 -1.66 -4.96 -5.84
CA THR A 187 -2.60 -4.36 -6.78
C THR A 187 -1.96 -4.21 -8.15
N VAL A 188 -2.63 -4.74 -9.16
CA VAL A 188 -2.22 -4.63 -10.57
C VAL A 188 -3.07 -3.57 -11.26
N SER A 189 -2.43 -2.68 -12.01
CA SER A 189 -3.12 -1.76 -12.90
C SER A 189 -3.74 -2.52 -14.07
N LEU A 190 -5.05 -2.40 -14.22
CA LEU A 190 -5.78 -2.93 -15.38
C LEU A 190 -5.49 -2.14 -16.65
N ILE A 191 -4.80 -1.00 -16.57
CA ILE A 191 -4.43 -0.19 -17.74
C ILE A 191 -3.06 -0.63 -18.28
N THR A 192 -2.09 -0.85 -17.40
CA THR A 192 -0.70 -1.13 -17.80
C THR A 192 -0.28 -2.58 -17.61
N GLY A 193 -1.03 -3.39 -16.86
CA GLY A 193 -0.63 -4.75 -16.51
C GLY A 193 0.55 -4.81 -15.52
N GLN A 194 0.87 -3.70 -14.88
CA GLN A 194 1.98 -3.61 -13.92
C GLN A 194 1.46 -3.59 -12.48
N VAL A 195 2.22 -4.15 -11.55
CA VAL A 195 1.98 -3.96 -10.12
C VAL A 195 2.25 -2.49 -9.76
N ARG A 196 1.29 -1.88 -9.06
CA ARG A 196 1.36 -0.48 -8.62
C ARG A 196 1.22 -0.31 -7.12
N HIS A 197 0.96 -1.40 -6.41
CA HIS A 197 0.95 -1.41 -4.96
C HIS A 197 1.27 -2.81 -4.44
N PHE A 198 2.02 -2.85 -3.33
CA PHE A 198 2.07 -4.01 -2.46
C PHE A 198 2.05 -3.58 -0.99
N GLU A 199 1.56 -4.47 -0.13
CA GLU A 199 1.64 -4.35 1.32
C GLU A 199 1.83 -5.73 1.92
N TYR A 200 2.83 -5.85 2.78
CA TYR A 200 3.12 -6.99 3.63
C TYR A 200 2.69 -6.63 5.04
N SER A 201 1.87 -7.49 5.64
CA SER A 201 1.36 -7.24 6.97
C SER A 201 1.46 -8.50 7.81
N GLU A 202 2.39 -8.47 8.78
CA GLU A 202 2.56 -9.54 9.76
C GLU A 202 1.31 -9.64 10.64
N LYS A 203 0.76 -10.83 10.80
CA LYS A 203 -0.47 -10.99 11.58
C LYS A 203 -0.20 -10.70 13.06
N ILE A 204 -0.97 -9.78 13.62
CA ILE A 204 -0.91 -9.48 15.06
C ILE A 204 -1.90 -10.40 15.77
N GLU A 205 -1.41 -11.24 16.67
CA GLU A 205 -2.28 -11.98 17.59
C GLU A 205 -2.85 -11.01 18.64
N VAL A 206 -4.17 -10.86 18.66
CA VAL A 206 -4.87 -10.15 19.72
C VAL A 206 -5.08 -11.14 20.87
N GLU A 207 -4.45 -10.90 22.02
CA GLU A 207 -4.75 -11.68 23.22
C GLU A 207 -6.16 -11.32 23.71
N GLU A 208 -7.12 -12.22 23.56
CA GLU A 208 -8.41 -12.07 24.21
C GLU A 208 -8.24 -12.23 25.73
N ALA A 209 -8.73 -11.27 26.50
CA ALA A 209 -8.75 -11.35 27.95
C ALA A 209 -9.49 -12.63 28.41
N LYS A 210 -8.81 -13.45 29.23
CA LYS A 210 -9.37 -14.66 29.84
C LYS A 210 -10.48 -14.37 30.84
#